data_AF-A0AAP0W2S7-F1
#
_entry.id   AF-A0AAP0W2S7-F1
#
_cell.length_a   1.000
_cell.length_b   1.000
_cell.length_c   1.000
_cell.angle_alpha   90.00
_cell.angle_beta   90.00
_cell.angle_gamma   90.00
#
_symmetry.space_group_name_H-M   'P 1'
#
loop_
_entity.id
_entity.type
_entity.pdbx_description
1 polymer ?
#
loop_
_entity_poly.entity_id
_entity_poly.type
_entity_poly.pdbx_seq_one_letter_code
_entity_poly.pdbx_strand_id
1 'polypeptide(L)'
;MKHRTWLLEVLRLHFEEQLPRIEAGRRLGIPKTTACDLFVRFRKAGLSWPLPPRINAKNLDKRLYRQASRKSSVLPAAPAPCEIPVARKRPRRPNFPRAFKIAMVEQSMQPGVSVAQRARENNINDNLLFNWRRRYQQELSGTPASTPALSPVTLAATEIPVSPLAPSAKESPCCELVLPAGTLRIVGKLTPELLQTL
;
A
#
# COMPACT_ATOMS: atom_id res chain seq x y z
N MET A 1 10.39 29.71 9.94
CA MET A 1 10.34 28.48 10.77
C MET A 1 9.45 28.73 11.99
N LYS A 2 8.19 28.27 11.95
CA LYS A 2 7.29 28.32 13.12
C LYS A 2 7.79 27.31 14.15
N HIS A 3 8.02 27.73 15.40
CA HIS A 3 8.43 26.84 16.49
C HIS A 3 7.19 26.46 17.32
N ARG A 4 7.17 25.24 17.88
CA ARG A 4 6.04 24.76 18.69
C ARG A 4 6.08 25.42 20.06
N THR A 5 5.21 26.41 20.29
CA THR A 5 5.13 27.15 21.56
C THR A 5 4.56 26.30 22.69
N TRP A 6 3.72 25.30 22.36
CA TRP A 6 3.10 24.38 23.32
C TRP A 6 4.08 23.43 24.03
N LEU A 7 5.34 23.32 23.59
CA LEU A 7 6.32 22.38 24.16
C LEU A 7 6.59 22.65 25.63
N LEU A 8 6.70 23.93 26.02
CA LEU A 8 6.96 24.31 27.41
C LEU A 8 5.74 24.00 28.28
N GLU A 9 4.55 24.33 27.79
CA GLU A 9 3.31 24.17 28.54
C GLU A 9 2.99 22.70 28.79
N VAL A 10 3.18 21.81 27.79
CA VAL A 10 3.01 20.37 27.99
C VAL A 10 3.97 19.82 29.06
N LEU A 11 5.23 20.28 29.07
CA LEU A 11 6.21 19.83 30.05
C LEU A 11 5.86 20.36 31.44
N ARG A 12 5.46 21.63 31.54
CA ARG A 12 4.99 22.25 32.78
C ARG A 12 3.81 21.47 33.38
N LEU A 13 2.76 21.24 32.58
CA LEU A 13 1.58 20.47 32.98
C LEU A 13 1.92 19.05 33.46
N HIS A 14 2.92 18.39 32.87
CA HIS A 14 3.34 17.07 33.31
C HIS A 14 4.18 17.08 34.60
N PHE A 15 5.12 18.00 34.73
CA PHE A 15 6.10 17.99 35.82
C PHE A 15 5.68 18.81 37.04
N GLU A 16 4.94 19.92 36.86
CA GLU A 16 4.44 20.75 37.97
C GLU A 16 3.07 20.26 38.45
N GLU A 17 2.13 20.01 37.54
CA GLU A 17 0.78 19.54 37.91
C GLU A 17 0.65 18.01 38.00
N GLN A 18 1.75 17.27 37.79
CA GLN A 18 1.81 15.80 37.82
C GLN A 18 0.78 15.08 36.91
N LEU A 19 0.32 15.74 35.85
CA LEU A 19 -0.66 15.14 34.95
C LEU A 19 -0.03 14.00 34.14
N PRO A 20 -0.79 12.96 33.77
CA PRO A 20 -0.28 11.95 32.86
C PRO A 20 0.03 12.60 31.50
N ARG A 21 1.10 12.14 30.84
CA ARG A 21 1.63 12.70 29.58
C ARG A 21 0.59 12.91 28.50
N ILE A 22 -0.39 12.00 28.41
CA ILE A 22 -1.47 12.06 27.43
C ILE A 22 -2.43 13.20 27.77
N GLU A 23 -2.74 13.39 29.04
CA GLU A 23 -3.70 14.40 29.50
C GLU A 23 -3.12 15.82 29.42
N ALA A 24 -1.84 15.98 29.75
CA ALA A 24 -1.11 17.23 29.51
C ALA A 24 -1.16 17.63 28.02
N GLY A 25 -1.05 16.66 27.11
CA GLY A 25 -1.22 16.88 25.67
C GLY A 25 -2.67 17.20 25.28
N ARG A 26 -3.64 16.47 25.84
CA ARG A 26 -5.08 16.66 25.57
C ARG A 26 -5.56 18.07 25.91
N ARG A 27 -5.14 18.61 27.07
CA ARG A 27 -5.48 19.98 27.51
C ARG A 27 -5.03 21.06 26.52
N LEU A 28 -4.01 20.77 25.72
CA LEU A 28 -3.46 21.68 24.71
C LEU A 28 -3.89 21.31 23.28
N GLY A 29 -4.84 20.39 23.11
CA GLY A 29 -5.34 19.95 21.81
C GLY A 29 -4.32 19.13 20.99
N ILE A 30 -3.32 18.53 21.65
CA ILE A 30 -2.23 17.80 20.97
C ILE A 30 -2.62 16.32 20.82
N PRO A 31 -2.43 15.71 19.64
CA PRO A 31 -2.66 14.28 19.45
C PRO A 31 -1.85 13.42 20.43
N LYS A 32 -2.46 12.37 20.99
CA LYS A 32 -1.84 11.44 21.95
C LYS A 32 -0.43 10.99 21.55
N THR A 33 -0.25 10.59 20.29
CA THR A 33 1.04 10.15 19.75
C THR A 33 2.08 11.25 19.77
N THR A 34 1.69 12.49 19.47
CA THR A 34 2.57 13.66 19.45
C THR A 34 3.02 14.04 20.87
N ALA A 35 2.10 13.98 21.84
CA ALA A 35 2.42 14.19 23.24
C ALA A 35 3.39 13.12 23.76
N CYS A 36 3.12 11.83 23.50
CA CYS A 36 4.03 10.75 23.88
C CYS A 36 5.43 10.90 23.26
N ASP A 37 5.49 11.16 21.96
CA ASP A 37 6.75 11.33 21.23
C ASP A 37 7.56 12.52 21.74
N LEU A 38 6.90 13.60 22.18
CA LEU A 38 7.57 14.72 22.83
C LEU A 38 8.36 14.24 24.05
N PHE A 39 7.72 13.56 25.00
CA PHE A 39 8.39 13.11 26.23
C PHE A 39 9.51 12.09 25.96
N VAL A 40 9.34 11.24 24.95
CA VAL A 40 10.40 10.32 24.50
C VAL A 40 11.60 11.11 23.99
N ARG A 41 11.39 12.13 23.16
CA ARG A 41 12.47 12.99 22.64
C ARG A 41 13.11 13.81 23.74
N PHE A 42 12.31 14.33 24.67
CA PHE A 42 12.78 15.11 25.82
C PHE A 42 13.76 14.31 26.67
N ARG A 43 13.39 13.08 27.04
CA ARG A 43 14.27 12.15 27.76
C ARG A 43 15.51 11.79 26.96
N LYS A 44 15.37 11.50 25.66
CA LYS A 44 16.49 11.16 24.79
C LYS A 44 17.47 12.32 24.60
N ALA A 45 17.00 13.57 24.67
CA ALA A 45 17.83 14.76 24.58
C ALA A 45 18.64 15.04 25.86
N GLY A 46 18.47 14.22 26.91
CA GLY A 46 19.14 14.38 28.20
C GLY A 46 18.73 15.67 28.91
N LEU A 47 17.51 16.15 28.68
CA LEU A 47 17.00 17.36 29.33
C LEU A 47 16.30 16.98 30.64
N SER A 48 16.59 17.73 31.69
CA SER A 48 15.90 17.67 32.98
C SER A 48 14.89 18.81 33.09
N TRP A 49 13.86 18.58 33.93
CA TRP A 49 12.95 19.61 34.39
C TRP A 49 13.32 19.98 35.84
N PRO A 50 13.32 21.26 36.24
CA PRO A 50 13.01 22.46 35.44
C PRO A 50 14.08 22.73 34.38
N LEU A 51 13.64 23.28 33.24
CA LEU A 51 14.54 23.59 32.13
C LEU A 51 15.58 24.64 32.56
N PRO A 52 16.87 24.48 32.21
CA PRO A 52 17.88 25.50 32.43
C PRO A 52 17.45 26.84 31.80
N PRO A 53 17.75 28.00 32.42
CA PRO A 53 17.34 29.33 31.93
C PRO A 53 17.79 29.63 30.48
N ARG A 54 18.81 28.92 30.00
CA ARG A 54 19.35 29.02 28.64
C ARG A 54 18.43 28.41 27.57
N ILE A 55 17.40 27.65 27.95
CA ILE A 55 16.54 26.90 27.04
C ILE A 55 15.16 27.57 26.94
N ASN A 56 14.93 28.27 25.83
CA ASN A 56 13.61 28.80 25.46
C ASN A 56 12.85 27.85 24.52
N ALA A 57 11.55 28.11 24.29
CA ALA A 57 10.70 27.28 23.43
C ALA A 57 11.30 27.06 22.02
N LYS A 58 11.92 28.09 21.45
CA LYS A 58 12.55 28.04 20.12
C LYS A 58 13.77 27.13 20.10
N ASN A 59 14.61 27.16 21.13
CA ASN A 59 15.79 26.32 21.25
C ASN A 59 15.42 24.89 21.63
N LEU A 60 14.37 24.71 22.43
CA LEU A 60 13.80 23.41 22.77
C LEU A 60 13.25 22.70 21.52
N ASP A 61 12.42 23.39 20.72
CA ASP A 61 11.89 22.83 19.46
C ASP A 61 13.02 22.42 18.52
N LYS A 62 14.03 23.28 18.36
CA LYS A 62 15.24 22.96 17.58
C LYS A 62 15.95 21.72 18.13
N ARG A 63 16.13 21.59 19.45
CA ARG A 63 16.84 20.46 20.05
C ARG A 63 16.07 19.14 19.89
N LEU A 64 14.74 19.18 19.97
CA LEU A 64 13.87 17.99 19.93
C LEU A 64 13.46 17.55 18.51
N TYR A 65 13.31 18.48 17.56
CA TYR A 65 12.75 18.19 16.24
C TYR A 65 13.68 18.48 15.06
N ARG A 66 14.74 19.29 15.21
CA ARG A 66 15.67 19.60 14.10
C ARG A 66 16.45 18.37 13.63
N GLN A 67 16.82 17.47 14.55
CA GLN A 67 17.57 16.26 14.19
C GLN A 67 16.76 15.27 13.34
N ALA A 68 15.42 15.29 13.43
CA ALA A 68 14.55 14.42 12.63
C ALA A 68 14.37 14.91 11.18
N SER A 69 14.65 16.19 10.92
CA SER A 69 14.49 16.79 9.58
C SER A 69 15.72 16.63 8.68
N ARG A 70 16.89 16.26 9.22
CA ARG A 70 18.01 15.85 8.36
C ARG A 70 17.69 14.47 7.82
N LYS A 71 17.01 14.41 6.68
CA LYS A 71 17.20 13.31 5.73
C LYS A 71 18.72 13.14 5.60
N SER A 72 19.21 11.97 6.00
CA SER A 72 20.63 11.63 6.00
C SER A 72 21.20 11.76 4.60
N SER A 73 21.76 12.92 4.26
CA SER A 73 22.75 13.06 3.20
C SER A 73 24.13 12.87 3.82
N VAL A 74 24.39 11.67 4.34
CA VAL A 74 25.74 11.27 4.76
C VAL A 74 25.95 9.88 4.17
N LEU A 75 26.73 9.83 3.09
CA LEU A 75 27.46 8.64 2.68
C LEU A 75 28.30 8.17 3.87
N PRO A 76 28.27 6.90 4.28
CA PRO A 76 29.13 6.44 5.34
C PRO A 76 30.55 6.28 4.77
N ALA A 77 31.40 7.28 5.02
CA ALA A 77 32.84 7.03 5.12
C ALA A 77 33.05 6.14 6.36
N ALA A 78 33.66 4.98 6.16
CA ALA A 78 33.88 3.98 7.20
C ALA A 78 34.71 4.55 8.36
N PRO A 79 34.31 4.30 9.62
CA PRO A 79 35.23 4.34 10.74
C PRO A 79 35.40 2.94 11.36
N ALA A 80 36.62 2.72 11.85
CA ALA A 80 37.08 1.58 12.64
C ALA A 80 36.18 1.24 13.85
N PRO A 81 36.24 0.01 14.39
CA PRO A 81 35.26 -0.49 15.33
C PRO A 81 35.42 0.15 16.71
N CYS A 82 34.46 0.97 17.11
CA CYS A 82 34.23 1.32 18.50
C CYS A 82 32.91 0.69 18.95
N GLU A 83 33.01 -0.29 19.84
CA GLU A 83 31.89 -0.99 20.45
C GLU A 83 31.13 -0.04 21.40
N ILE A 84 30.06 0.56 20.89
CA ILE A 84 29.03 1.20 21.71
C ILE A 84 27.77 0.35 21.54
N PRO A 85 27.04 -0.01 22.61
CA PRO A 85 25.80 -0.76 22.47
C PRO A 85 24.76 0.12 21.78
N VAL A 86 24.66 -0.02 20.46
CA VAL A 86 23.66 0.64 19.64
C VAL A 86 22.31 0.17 20.15
N ALA A 87 21.54 1.09 20.76
CA ALA A 87 20.15 0.89 21.12
C ALA A 87 19.44 0.20 19.96
N ARG A 88 19.10 -1.09 20.14
CA ARG A 88 18.51 -1.94 19.11
C ARG A 88 17.25 -1.24 18.60
N LYS A 89 17.35 -0.60 17.43
CA LYS A 89 16.17 -0.15 16.68
C LYS A 89 15.31 -1.39 16.55
N ARG A 90 14.03 -1.32 16.94
CA ARG A 90 13.06 -2.42 16.74
C ARG A 90 13.36 -3.06 15.39
N PRO A 91 13.51 -4.40 15.30
CA PRO A 91 13.86 -5.06 14.05
C PRO A 91 12.89 -4.54 13.00
N ARG A 92 13.41 -3.77 12.04
CA ARG A 92 12.61 -3.26 10.94
C ARG A 92 12.07 -4.51 10.26
N ARG A 93 10.76 -4.55 9.99
CA ARG A 93 10.08 -5.67 9.31
C ARG A 93 11.00 -6.20 8.20
N PRO A 94 11.20 -7.53 8.10
CA PRO A 94 12.11 -8.10 7.11
C PRO A 94 11.80 -7.51 5.74
N ASN A 95 12.73 -6.74 5.19
CA ASN A 95 12.56 -6.21 3.85
C ASN A 95 12.99 -7.29 2.87
N PHE A 96 12.05 -8.09 2.40
CA PHE A 96 12.35 -9.13 1.42
C PHE A 96 12.88 -8.51 0.12
N PRO A 97 13.94 -9.07 -0.49
CA PRO A 97 14.50 -8.56 -1.74
C PRO A 97 13.46 -8.65 -2.87
N ARG A 98 13.54 -7.73 -3.86
CA ARG A 98 12.55 -7.65 -4.95
C ARG A 98 12.44 -8.95 -5.73
N ALA A 99 13.58 -9.57 -6.06
CA ALA A 99 13.62 -10.85 -6.77
C ALA A 99 12.85 -11.95 -6.03
N PHE A 100 13.01 -12.04 -4.70
CA PHE A 100 12.28 -13.00 -3.88
C PHE A 100 10.77 -12.74 -3.88
N LYS A 101 10.35 -11.47 -3.77
CA LYS A 101 8.92 -11.11 -3.85
C LYS A 101 8.29 -11.52 -5.19
N ILE A 102 9.02 -11.31 -6.29
CA ILE A 102 8.56 -11.68 -7.64
C ILE A 102 8.42 -13.20 -7.76
N ALA A 103 9.46 -13.96 -7.43
CA ALA A 103 9.43 -15.42 -7.48
C ALA A 103 8.30 -16.01 -6.62
N MET A 104 8.10 -15.48 -5.41
CA MET A 104 7.00 -15.88 -4.53
C MET A 104 5.63 -15.61 -5.15
N VAL A 105 5.46 -14.45 -5.79
CA VAL A 105 4.21 -14.10 -6.47
C VAL A 105 3.97 -15.05 -7.65
N GLU A 106 4.95 -15.27 -8.51
CA GLU A 106 4.86 -16.17 -9.68
C GLU A 106 4.50 -17.61 -9.27
N GLN A 107 5.14 -18.13 -8.22
CA GLN A 107 4.82 -19.44 -7.65
C GLN A 107 3.40 -19.50 -7.07
N SER A 108 2.89 -18.40 -6.53
CA SER A 108 1.53 -18.33 -5.99
C SER A 108 0.45 -18.16 -7.06
N MET A 109 0.81 -17.70 -8.26
CA MET A 109 -0.12 -17.51 -9.38
C MET A 109 -0.40 -18.79 -10.17
N GLN A 110 0.31 -19.89 -9.88
CA GLN A 110 0.05 -21.18 -10.50
C GLN A 110 -1.35 -21.72 -10.13
N PRO A 111 -2.09 -22.31 -11.10
CA PRO A 111 -3.41 -22.86 -10.84
C PRO A 111 -3.33 -23.98 -9.79
N GLY A 112 -4.30 -24.01 -8.87
CA GLY A 112 -4.36 -25.00 -7.79
C GLY A 112 -3.47 -24.73 -6.56
N VAL A 113 -2.67 -23.66 -6.55
CA VAL A 113 -1.81 -23.33 -5.39
C VAL A 113 -2.57 -22.50 -4.35
N SER A 114 -2.64 -23.01 -3.13
CA SER A 114 -3.13 -22.23 -1.98
C SER A 114 -2.08 -21.22 -1.53
N VAL A 115 -2.42 -19.92 -1.62
CA VAL A 115 -1.54 -18.80 -1.23
C VAL A 115 -1.11 -18.90 0.22
N ALA A 116 -2.05 -19.23 1.12
CA ALA A 116 -1.77 -19.34 2.54
C ALA A 116 -0.88 -20.55 2.87
N GLN A 117 -1.00 -21.65 2.12
CA GLN A 117 -0.09 -22.78 2.26
C GLN A 117 1.32 -22.40 1.77
N ARG A 118 1.43 -21.83 0.56
CA ARG A 118 2.71 -21.40 -0.01
C ARG A 118 3.43 -20.38 0.88
N ALA A 119 2.69 -19.44 1.48
CA ALA A 119 3.26 -18.48 2.42
C ALA A 119 3.84 -19.15 3.67
N ARG A 120 3.12 -20.13 4.24
CA ARG A 120 3.57 -20.92 5.40
C ARG A 120 4.81 -21.76 5.10
N GLU A 121 4.85 -22.44 3.96
CA GLU A 121 6.03 -23.19 3.48
C GLU A 121 7.29 -22.31 3.41
N ASN A 122 7.10 -21.03 3.06
CA ASN A 122 8.19 -20.06 2.93
C ASN A 122 8.41 -19.19 4.19
N ASN A 123 7.72 -19.49 5.31
CA ASN A 123 7.80 -18.73 6.56
C ASN A 123 7.48 -17.22 6.40
N ILE A 124 6.52 -16.89 5.53
CA ILE A 124 6.05 -15.52 5.28
C ILE A 124 4.59 -15.41 5.75
N ASN A 125 4.22 -14.21 6.21
CA ASN A 125 2.82 -13.90 6.47
C ASN A 125 2.02 -13.93 5.15
N ASP A 126 0.93 -14.69 5.11
CA ASP A 126 0.02 -14.82 3.97
C ASP A 126 -0.49 -13.47 3.45
N ASN A 127 -0.82 -12.52 4.34
CA ASN A 127 -1.22 -11.16 3.94
C ASN A 127 -0.13 -10.43 3.16
N LEU A 128 1.15 -10.68 3.42
CA LEU A 128 2.23 -10.09 2.62
C LEU A 128 2.19 -10.61 1.19
N LEU A 129 2.00 -11.92 1.01
CA LEU A 129 1.95 -12.54 -0.30
C LEU A 129 0.73 -12.07 -1.11
N PHE A 130 -0.45 -11.96 -0.49
CA PHE A 130 -1.63 -11.35 -1.13
C PHE A 130 -1.39 -9.90 -1.58
N ASN A 131 -0.75 -9.09 -0.73
CA ASN A 131 -0.40 -7.71 -1.06
C ASN A 131 0.61 -7.64 -2.22
N TRP A 132 1.58 -8.55 -2.27
CA TRP A 132 2.55 -8.60 -3.38
C TRP A 132 1.89 -9.03 -4.68
N ARG A 133 1.00 -10.04 -4.67
CA ARG A 133 0.24 -10.46 -5.85
C ARG A 133 -0.56 -9.30 -6.44
N ARG A 134 -1.29 -8.57 -5.60
CA ARG A 134 -2.10 -7.41 -6.03
C ARG A 134 -1.24 -6.35 -6.71
N ARG A 135 -0.08 -6.02 -6.14
CA ARG A 135 0.85 -5.04 -6.72
C ARG A 135 1.43 -5.52 -8.04
N TYR A 136 1.82 -6.80 -8.12
CA TYR A 136 2.35 -7.39 -9.35
C TYR A 136 1.32 -7.36 -10.48
N GLN A 137 0.04 -7.67 -10.19
CA GLN A 137 -1.05 -7.55 -11.17
C GLN A 137 -1.28 -6.10 -11.60
N GLN A 138 -1.23 -5.14 -10.67
CA GLN A 138 -1.32 -3.71 -10.99
C GLN A 138 -0.17 -3.23 -11.88
N GLU A 139 1.04 -3.73 -11.66
CA GLU A 139 2.19 -3.45 -12.52
C GLU A 139 2.03 -4.06 -13.92
N LEU A 140 1.49 -5.28 -14.02
CA LEU A 140 1.16 -5.91 -15.32
C LEU A 140 0.07 -5.15 -16.08
N SER A 141 -1.02 -4.79 -15.40
CA SER A 141 -2.15 -4.03 -15.96
C SER A 141 -1.83 -2.55 -16.17
N GLY A 142 -0.73 -2.06 -15.60
CA GLY A 142 -0.27 -0.67 -15.65
C GLY A 142 0.67 -0.35 -16.82
N THR A 143 0.84 -1.26 -17.78
CA THR A 143 1.39 -0.88 -19.08
C THR A 143 0.43 0.14 -19.71
N PRO A 144 0.88 1.35 -20.12
CA PRO A 144 -0.01 2.30 -20.75
C PRO A 144 -0.60 1.63 -21.99
N ALA A 145 -1.92 1.37 -21.93
CA ALA A 145 -2.72 1.05 -23.08
C ALA A 145 -2.69 2.25 -24.04
N SER A 146 -1.71 2.27 -24.95
CA SER A 146 -1.78 3.05 -26.18
C SER A 146 -0.80 2.52 -27.22
N THR A 147 -1.08 1.32 -27.70
CA THR A 147 -0.96 1.00 -29.12
C THR A 147 -2.11 0.06 -29.45
N PRO A 148 -3.07 0.46 -30.29
CA PRO A 148 -4.03 -0.49 -30.81
C PRO A 148 -3.26 -1.49 -31.67
N ALA A 149 -3.15 -2.73 -31.23
CA ALA A 149 -2.66 -3.81 -32.06
C ALA A 149 -3.72 -4.07 -33.13
N LEU A 150 -3.49 -3.55 -34.33
CA LEU A 150 -4.31 -3.84 -35.50
C LEU A 150 -3.99 -5.26 -35.98
N SER A 151 -4.93 -6.19 -35.81
CA SER A 151 -4.84 -7.50 -36.45
C SER A 151 -5.09 -7.35 -37.96
N PRO A 152 -4.20 -7.84 -38.84
CA PRO A 152 -4.46 -7.84 -40.27
C PRO A 152 -5.62 -8.80 -40.57
N VAL A 153 -6.73 -8.24 -41.04
CA VAL A 153 -7.85 -9.01 -41.59
C VAL A 153 -7.57 -9.20 -43.08
N THR A 154 -7.21 -10.42 -43.47
CA THR A 154 -7.10 -10.80 -44.89
C THR A 154 -8.50 -10.91 -45.47
N LEU A 155 -8.88 -9.99 -46.35
CA LEU A 155 -10.10 -10.08 -47.14
C LEU A 155 -9.87 -11.09 -48.26
N ALA A 156 -10.42 -12.30 -48.13
CA ALA A 156 -10.58 -13.20 -49.26
C ALA A 156 -11.63 -12.59 -50.19
N ALA A 157 -11.18 -12.05 -51.32
CA ALA A 157 -12.07 -11.65 -52.41
C ALA A 157 -12.68 -12.93 -53.01
N THR A 158 -13.84 -13.33 -52.49
CA THR A 158 -14.67 -14.32 -53.17
C THR A 158 -15.48 -13.59 -54.23
N GLU A 159 -15.01 -13.68 -55.47
CA GLU A 159 -15.84 -13.39 -56.64
C GLU A 159 -17.04 -14.37 -56.61
N ILE A 160 -18.25 -13.85 -56.46
CA ILE A 160 -19.49 -14.61 -56.62
C ILE A 160 -20.28 -13.97 -57.75
N PRO A 161 -20.60 -14.71 -58.83
CA PRO A 161 -21.48 -14.19 -59.87
C PRO A 161 -22.95 -14.16 -59.40
N VAL A 162 -23.56 -13.03 -59.73
CA VAL A 162 -24.97 -12.61 -59.74
C VAL A 162 -26.04 -13.71 -59.92
N SER A 163 -27.01 -13.78 -58.99
CA SER A 163 -28.48 -13.93 -59.26
C SER A 163 -29.35 -13.96 -57.98
N PRO A 164 -30.67 -13.65 -58.04
CA PRO A 164 -31.26 -12.57 -57.23
C PRO A 164 -32.28 -12.99 -56.13
N LEU A 165 -32.42 -12.08 -55.14
CA LEU A 165 -33.63 -11.67 -54.39
C LEU A 165 -34.54 -12.72 -53.70
N ALA A 166 -34.32 -12.85 -52.37
CA ALA A 166 -35.27 -12.77 -51.23
C ALA A 166 -36.46 -13.77 -51.06
N PRO A 167 -37.07 -13.90 -49.86
CA PRO A 167 -36.54 -13.88 -48.48
C PRO A 167 -36.87 -15.19 -47.73
N SER A 168 -35.99 -15.66 -46.84
CA SER A 168 -36.33 -16.74 -45.91
C SER A 168 -36.12 -16.25 -44.49
N ALA A 169 -37.23 -15.99 -43.80
CA ALA A 169 -37.30 -15.78 -42.38
C ALA A 169 -36.64 -16.97 -41.67
N LYS A 170 -35.44 -16.76 -41.12
CA LYS A 170 -34.84 -17.71 -40.19
C LYS A 170 -34.89 -17.10 -38.82
N GLU A 171 -36.00 -17.38 -38.13
CA GLU A 171 -36.12 -17.23 -36.69
C GLU A 171 -34.91 -17.92 -36.06
N SER A 172 -34.00 -17.12 -35.53
CA SER A 172 -32.86 -17.60 -34.77
C SER A 172 -33.37 -17.93 -33.38
N PRO A 173 -33.06 -19.10 -32.78
CA PRO A 173 -33.47 -19.38 -31.42
C PRO A 173 -32.85 -18.34 -30.47
N CYS A 174 -33.71 -17.65 -29.73
CA CYS A 174 -33.35 -16.61 -28.77
C CYS A 174 -33.87 -17.04 -27.39
N CYS A 175 -32.98 -17.13 -26.41
CA CYS A 175 -33.35 -17.33 -25.01
C CYS A 175 -33.27 -16.00 -24.27
N GLU A 176 -34.38 -15.61 -23.64
CA GLU A 176 -34.49 -14.39 -22.86
C GLU A 176 -34.74 -14.73 -21.38
N LEU A 177 -33.88 -14.23 -20.50
CA LEU A 177 -33.98 -14.41 -19.06
C LEU A 177 -34.17 -13.04 -18.39
N VAL A 178 -35.32 -12.85 -17.75
CA VAL A 178 -35.66 -11.61 -17.06
C VAL A 178 -35.29 -11.75 -15.58
N LEU A 179 -34.31 -10.96 -15.13
CA LEU A 179 -33.86 -10.90 -13.74
C LEU A 179 -34.28 -9.56 -13.09
N PRO A 180 -34.38 -9.46 -11.76
CA PRO A 180 -34.71 -8.20 -11.08
C PRO A 180 -33.74 -7.04 -11.37
N ALA A 181 -32.50 -7.36 -11.80
CA ALA A 181 -31.47 -6.39 -12.12
C ALA A 181 -31.33 -6.09 -13.62
N GLY A 182 -32.13 -6.73 -14.49
CA GLY A 182 -32.09 -6.54 -15.95
C GLY A 182 -32.39 -7.80 -16.74
N THR A 183 -32.44 -7.66 -18.07
CA THR A 183 -32.78 -8.75 -18.99
C THR A 183 -31.56 -9.23 -19.76
N LEU A 184 -31.29 -10.54 -19.69
CA LEU A 184 -30.25 -11.20 -20.46
C LEU A 184 -30.87 -11.84 -21.71
N ARG A 185 -30.37 -11.49 -22.90
CA ARG A 185 -30.79 -12.05 -24.18
C ARG A 185 -29.63 -12.80 -24.83
N ILE A 186 -29.85 -14.07 -25.15
CA ILE A 186 -28.86 -14.93 -25.81
C ILE A 186 -29.41 -15.30 -27.18
N VAL A 187 -28.76 -14.83 -28.24
CA VAL A 187 -29.13 -15.09 -29.65
C VAL A 187 -28.04 -15.93 -30.30
N GLY A 188 -28.40 -17.05 -30.93
CA GLY A 188 -27.47 -17.91 -31.67
C GLY A 188 -27.80 -19.39 -31.56
N LYS A 189 -26.91 -20.28 -32.05
CA LYS A 189 -27.08 -21.73 -31.87
C LYS A 189 -26.90 -22.09 -30.39
N LEU A 190 -28.01 -22.25 -29.68
CA LEU A 190 -28.03 -22.68 -28.29
C LEU A 190 -27.70 -24.18 -28.20
N THR A 191 -26.51 -24.52 -27.73
CA THR A 191 -26.14 -25.90 -27.40
C THR A 191 -26.53 -26.20 -25.94
N PRO A 192 -26.90 -27.45 -25.61
CA PRO A 192 -27.33 -27.82 -24.25
C PRO A 192 -26.23 -27.59 -23.19
N GLU A 193 -24.96 -27.63 -23.58
CA GLU A 193 -23.81 -27.33 -22.70
C GLU A 193 -23.78 -25.87 -22.25
N LEU A 194 -24.17 -24.92 -23.13
CA LEU A 194 -24.25 -23.50 -22.80
C LEU A 194 -25.38 -23.18 -21.82
N LEU A 195 -26.47 -23.97 -21.82
CA LEU A 195 -27.59 -23.78 -20.91
C LEU A 195 -27.37 -24.39 -19.52
N GLN A 196 -26.41 -25.31 -19.35
CA GLN A 196 -26.04 -25.85 -18.04
C GLN A 196 -25.17 -24.91 -17.20
N THR A 197 -24.62 -23.86 -17.82
CA THR A 197 -23.72 -22.89 -17.16
C THR A 197 -24.41 -21.58 -16.76
N LEU A 198 -25.69 -21.42 -17.09
CA LEU A 198 -26.57 -20.31 -16.68
C LEU A 198 -27.34 -20.67 -15.42
#